data_AF-A0A6A5SKH2-F1
#
_entry.id   AF-A0A6A5SKH2-F1
#
_cell.length_a   1.000
_cell.length_b   1.000
_cell.length_c   1.000
_cell.angle_alpha   90.00
_cell.angle_beta   90.00
_cell.angle_gamma   90.00
#
_symmetry.space_group_name_H-M   'P 1'
#
loop_
_entity.id
_entity.type
_entity.pdbx_description
1 polymer ?
#
loop_
_entity_poly.entity_id
_entity_poly.type
_entity_poly.pdbx_seq_one_letter_code
_entity_poly.pdbx_strand_id
1 'polypeptide(L)' 'MANQTIRNIDANIAACETILSYTFTSESHLLQALNNSGCPIFYLGTIYILPKNDALAVLGDARMAAIMCRW' A
#
# COMPACT_ATOMS: atom_id res chain seq x y z
N MET A 1 2.79 -8.38 -19.30
CA MET A 1 2.01 -7.21 -18.81
C MET A 1 0.74 -7.74 -18.19
N ALA A 2 0.48 -7.42 -16.93
CA ALA A 2 -0.74 -7.86 -16.27
C ALA A 2 -1.95 -7.13 -16.86
N ASN A 3 -2.87 -7.87 -17.47
CA ASN A 3 -4.11 -7.37 -18.07
C ASN A 3 -5.22 -7.05 -17.04
N GLN A 4 -4.89 -7.08 -15.75
CA GLN A 4 -5.86 -6.96 -14.67
C GLN A 4 -5.61 -5.67 -13.91
N THR A 5 -6.63 -4.82 -13.86
CA THR A 5 -6.63 -3.61 -13.02
C THR A 5 -7.30 -3.95 -11.70
N ILE A 6 -6.64 -3.63 -10.58
CA ILE A 6 -7.25 -3.81 -9.26
C ILE A 6 -8.32 -2.72 -9.09
N ARG A 7 -9.55 -3.14 -8.80
CA ARG A 7 -10.72 -2.29 -8.55
C ARG A 7 -11.25 -2.62 -7.15
N ASN A 8 -11.88 -1.65 -6.46
CA ASN A 8 -12.35 -1.74 -5.07
C ASN A 8 -11.26 -1.62 -3.99
N ILE A 9 -10.30 -0.71 -4.15
CA ILE A 9 -9.30 -0.45 -3.10
C ILE A 9 -9.82 0.51 -2.03
N ASP A 10 -10.80 1.37 -2.34
CA ASP A 10 -11.34 2.37 -1.42
C ASP A 10 -11.88 1.77 -0.11
N ALA A 11 -12.64 0.67 -0.20
CA ALA A 11 -13.19 -0.01 0.97
C ALA A 11 -12.10 -0.62 1.86
N ASN A 12 -11.03 -1.13 1.26
CA ASN A 12 -9.91 -1.72 1.99
C ASN A 12 -9.09 -0.63 2.68
N ILE A 13 -8.90 0.53 2.03
CA ILE A 13 -8.24 1.69 2.63
C ILE A 13 -9.02 2.16 3.86
N ALA A 14 -10.32 2.39 3.73
CA ALA A 14 -11.15 2.85 4.84
C ALA A 14 -11.14 1.87 6.02
N ALA A 15 -11.17 0.56 5.73
CA ALA A 15 -11.04 -0.49 6.75
C ALA A 15 -9.66 -0.45 7.44
N CYS A 16 -8.58 -0.31 6.69
CA CYS A 16 -7.22 -0.21 7.23
C CYS A 16 -7.03 1.00 8.13
N GLU A 17 -7.49 2.19 7.71
CA GLU A 17 -7.39 3.41 8.52
C GLU A 17 -8.16 3.30 9.83
N THR A 18 -9.32 2.65 9.79
CA THR A 18 -10.12 2.37 10.99
C THR A 18 -9.38 1.44 11.95
N ILE A 19 -8.81 0.34 11.45
CA ILE A 19 -8.07 -0.65 12.26
C ILE A 19 -6.83 -0.02 12.90
N LEU A 20 -6.08 0.78 12.13
CA LEU A 20 -4.85 1.40 12.60
C LEU A 20 -5.09 2.66 13.43
N SER A 21 -6.33 3.17 13.45
CA SER A 21 -6.67 4.50 14.00
C SER A 21 -5.70 5.59 13.50
N TYR A 22 -5.34 5.47 12.23
CA TYR A 22 -4.34 6.32 11.56
C TYR A 22 -4.83 6.66 10.16
N THR A 23 -4.83 7.96 9.85
CA THR A 23 -5.16 8.46 8.52
C THR A 23 -3.88 8.67 7.72
N PHE A 24 -3.79 8.06 6.55
CA PHE A 24 -2.60 8.18 5.72
C PHE A 24 -2.56 9.55 5.05
N THR A 25 -1.42 10.24 5.16
CA THR A 25 -1.21 11.55 4.52
C THR A 25 -0.87 11.44 3.04
N SER A 26 -0.34 10.29 2.61
CA SER A 26 0.10 10.06 1.24
C SER A 26 -0.65 8.87 0.64
N GLU A 27 -1.71 9.15 -0.10
CA GLU A 27 -2.50 8.13 -0.80
C GLU A 27 -1.65 7.29 -1.75
N SER A 28 -0.71 7.90 -2.46
CA SER A 28 0.19 7.19 -3.40
C SER A 28 1.00 6.08 -2.73
N HIS A 29 1.55 6.32 -1.54
CA HIS A 29 2.31 5.32 -0.79
C HIS A 29 1.41 4.22 -0.24
N LEU A 30 0.19 4.56 0.17
CA LEU A 30 -0.79 3.57 0.62
C LEU A 30 -1.22 2.66 -0.52
N LEU A 31 -1.56 3.22 -1.68
CA LEU A 31 -1.90 2.47 -2.88
C LEU A 31 -0.74 1.58 -3.33
N GLN A 32 0.49 2.10 -3.26
CA GLN A 32 1.68 1.31 -3.57
C GLN A 32 1.88 0.18 -2.56
N ALA A 33 1.69 0.42 -1.26
CA ALA A 33 1.83 -0.59 -0.22
C ALA A 33 0.83 -1.75 -0.37
N LEU A 34 -0.39 -1.43 -0.82
CA LEU A 34 -1.43 -2.41 -1.13
C LEU A 34 -1.19 -3.15 -2.46
N ASN A 35 -0.29 -2.65 -3.32
CA ASN A 35 -0.02 -3.24 -4.63
C ASN A 35 0.97 -4.41 -4.57
N ASN A 36 0.54 -5.57 -4.09
CA ASN A 36 1.38 -6.78 -4.16
C ASN A 36 1.47 -7.37 -5.58
N SER A 37 0.52 -7.07 -6.45
CA SER A 37 0.47 -7.66 -7.80
C SER A 37 1.36 -6.94 -8.81
N GLY A 38 1.76 -5.70 -8.54
CA GLY A 38 2.42 -4.83 -9.52
C GLY A 38 1.49 -4.43 -10.68
N CYS A 39 0.18 -4.55 -10.48
CA CYS A 39 -0.84 -4.23 -11.47
C CYS A 39 -1.24 -2.75 -11.39
N PRO A 40 -1.81 -2.17 -12.44
CA PRO A 40 -2.44 -0.86 -12.36
C PRO A 40 -3.60 -0.88 -11.35
N ILE A 41 -3.73 0.19 -10.59
CA ILE A 41 -4.76 0.38 -9.56
C ILE A 41 -5.75 1.44 -10.02
N PHE A 42 -7.04 1.15 -9.90
CA PHE A 42 -8.08 2.16 -10.08
C PHE A 42 -8.55 2.68 -8.73
N TYR A 43 -8.40 3.98 -8.49
CA TYR A 43 -8.74 4.65 -7.24
C TYR A 43 -9.30 6.04 -7.52
N LEU A 44 -10.44 6.39 -6.90
CA LEU A 44 -11.14 7.68 -7.06
C LEU A 44 -11.29 8.16 -8.51
N GLY A 45 -11.66 7.26 -9.43
CA GLY A 45 -11.85 7.61 -10.85
C GLY A 45 -10.56 7.72 -11.68
N THR A 46 -9.40 7.50 -11.08
CA THR A 46 -8.07 7.62 -11.72
C THR A 46 -7.34 6.28 -11.72
N ILE A 47 -6.58 6.01 -12.79
CA ILE A 47 -5.69 4.83 -12.87
C ILE A 47 -4.29 5.24 -12.43
N TYR A 48 -3.80 4.60 -11.38
CA TYR A 48 -2.45 4.74 -10.87
C TYR A 48 -1.58 3.58 -11.35
N ILE A 49 -0.43 3.90 -11.94
CA ILE A 49 0.60 2.94 -12.30
C ILE A 49 1.71 3.06 -11.26
N LEU A 50 1.68 2.17 -10.27
CA LEU A 50 2.60 2.17 -9.16
C LEU A 50 3.45 0.89 -9.20
N PRO A 51 4.73 0.94 -8.78
CA PRO A 51 5.54 -0.26 -8.65
C PRO A 51 4.97 -1.21 -7.58
N LYS A 52 5.40 -2.47 -7.62
CA LYS A 52 5.06 -3.47 -6.61
C LYS A 52 5.52 -3.00 -5.21
N ASN A 53 4.81 -3.42 -4.18
CA ASN A 53 5.07 -3.04 -2.79
C ASN A 53 6.40 -3.55 -2.20
N ASP A 54 7.19 -4.35 -2.93
CA ASP A 54 8.42 -4.99 -2.46
C ASP A 54 9.38 -4.01 -1.75
N ALA A 55 9.63 -2.84 -2.35
CA ALA A 55 10.55 -1.85 -1.76
C ALA A 55 10.04 -1.29 -0.43
N LEU A 56 8.72 -1.05 -0.31
CA LEU A 56 8.11 -0.58 0.92
C LEU A 56 8.07 -1.68 2.00
N ALA A 57 7.85 -2.93 1.59
CA ALA A 57 7.89 -4.08 2.49
C ALA A 57 9.28 -4.27 3.10
N VAL A 58 10.34 -4.26 2.28
CA VAL A 58 11.74 -4.36 2.75
C VAL A 58 12.10 -3.23 3.72
N LEU A 59 11.68 -2.00 3.41
CA LEU A 59 11.92 -0.86 4.29
C LEU A 59 11.16 -0.99 5.62
N GLY A 60 9.91 -1.46 5.57
CA GLY A 60 9.09 -1.74 6.75
C GLY A 60 9.71 -2.79 7.66
N ASP A 61 10.14 -3.92 7.09
CA ASP A 61 10.80 -5.01 7.82
C ASP A 61 12.09 -4.53 8.49
N ALA A 62 12.95 -3.81 7.75
CA ALA A 62 14.18 -3.26 8.30
C ALA A 62 13.90 -2.27 9.45
N ARG A 63 12.87 -1.42 9.33
CA ARG A 63 12.47 -0.48 10.37
C ARG A 63 11.94 -1.20 11.60
N MET A 64 11.10 -2.22 11.43
CA MET A 64 10.55 -2.99 12.54
C MET A 64 11.61 -3.83 13.24
N ALA A 65 12.53 -4.44 12.49
CA ALA A 65 13.68 -5.13 13.05
C ALA A 65 14.55 -4.18 13.90
N ALA A 66 14.81 -2.96 13.41
CA ALA A 66 15.57 -1.96 14.16
C ALA A 66 14.84 -1.48 15.43
N ILE A 67 13.50 -1.47 15.45
CA ILE A 67 12.71 -1.11 16.63
C ILE A 67 12.69 -2.25 17.64
N MET A 68 12.42 -3.48 17.18
CA MET A 68 12.30 -4.66 18.04
C MET A 68 13.64 -5.11 18.63
N CYS A 69 14.73 -5.03 17.85
CA CYS A 69 16.07 -5.41 18.30
C CYS A 69 16.80 -4.29 19.06
N ARG A 70 16.15 -3.14 19.31
CA ARG A 70 16.73 -2.01 20.08
C ARG A 70 16.54 -2.14 21.60
N TRP A 71 16.30 -3.36 22.07
CA TRP A 71 16.15 -3.71 23.48
C TRP A 71 17.35 -4.50 23.97
#